data_AF-A0A344PJH1-F1
#
_entry.id   AF-A0A344PJH1-F1
#
_cell.length_a   1.000
_cell.length_b   1.000
_cell.length_c   1.000
_cell.angle_alpha   90.00
_cell.angle_beta   90.00
_cell.angle_gamma   90.00
#
_symmetry.space_group_name_H-M   'P 1'
#
loop_
_entity.id
_entity.type
_entity.pdbx_description
1 polymer ?
#
loop_
_entity_poly.entity_id
_entity_poly.type
_entity_poly.pdbx_seq_one_letter_code
_entity_poly.pdbx_strand_id
1 'polypeptide(L)'
;MTQSRLSISALVIFALMLLMGLYFAFAAVQGPSGILRRVQLDAETRELEAERDRLQAEVDRMANLTRRLSNDYLDLELLDQQAREVLGLARADEVVVPEANR
;
A
#
# COMPACT_ATOMS: atom_id res chain seq x y z
N MET A 1 -1.55 71.59 -29.49
CA MET A 1 -2.22 70.54 -28.69
C MET A 1 -2.27 69.27 -29.52
N THR A 2 -1.30 68.37 -29.35
CA THR A 2 -1.27 67.09 -30.07
C THR A 2 -2.23 66.13 -29.40
N GLN A 3 -3.39 65.89 -30.02
CA GLN A 3 -4.31 64.87 -29.57
C GLN A 3 -3.68 63.49 -29.83
N SER A 4 -3.17 62.87 -28.77
CA SER A 4 -2.88 61.44 -28.77
C SER A 4 -4.21 60.71 -28.80
N ARG A 5 -4.70 60.40 -30.01
CA ARG A 5 -5.81 59.46 -30.17
C ARG A 5 -5.28 58.13 -29.66
N LEU A 6 -5.86 57.61 -28.59
CA LEU A 6 -5.51 56.29 -28.05
C LEU A 6 -5.37 55.32 -29.22
N SER A 7 -4.16 54.80 -29.42
CA SER A 7 -3.90 53.88 -30.52
C SER A 7 -4.65 52.58 -30.21
N ILE A 8 -5.68 52.27 -31.00
CA ILE A 8 -6.48 51.04 -30.85
C ILE A 8 -5.56 49.81 -30.84
N SER A 9 -4.47 49.84 -31.62
CA SER A 9 -3.45 48.79 -31.62
C SER A 9 -2.76 48.63 -30.26
N ALA A 10 -2.47 49.72 -29.54
CA ALA A 10 -1.88 49.65 -28.22
C ALA A 10 -2.87 49.04 -27.21
N LEU A 11 -4.16 49.34 -27.33
CA LEU A 11 -5.20 48.76 -26.48
C LEU A 11 -5.37 47.25 -26.73
N VAL A 12 -5.35 46.83 -27.99
CA VAL A 12 -5.44 45.41 -28.38
C VAL A 12 -4.21 44.63 -27.91
N ILE A 13 -3.01 45.17 -28.12
CA ILE A 13 -1.77 44.56 -27.64
C ILE A 13 -1.78 44.45 -26.12
N PHE A 14 -2.21 45.50 -25.41
CA PHE A 14 -2.33 45.48 -23.96
C PHE A 14 -3.33 44.43 -23.48
N ALA A 15 -4.52 44.35 -24.09
CA ALA A 15 -5.52 43.35 -23.76
C ALA A 15 -5.01 41.92 -24.01
N LEU A 16 -4.27 41.69 -25.10
CA LEU A 16 -3.66 40.40 -25.41
C LEU A 16 -2.59 40.02 -24.37
N MET A 17 -1.72 40.96 -23.98
CA MET A 17 -0.75 40.72 -22.91
C MET A 17 -1.43 40.41 -21.57
N LEU A 18 -2.51 41.14 -21.24
CA LEU A 18 -3.28 40.91 -20.02
C LEU A 18 -3.89 39.50 -20.01
N LEU A 19 -4.55 39.11 -21.11
CA LEU A 19 -5.14 37.78 -21.27
C LEU A 19 -4.08 36.67 -21.19
N MET A 20 -2.92 36.87 -21.80
CA MET A 20 -1.80 35.94 -21.72
C MET A 20 -1.31 35.81 -20.28
N GLY A 21 -1.15 36.92 -19.56
CA GLY A 21 -0.76 36.92 -18.14
C GLY A 21 -1.77 36.19 -17.25
N LEU A 22 -3.07 36.44 -17.47
CA LEU A 22 -4.17 35.73 -16.80
C LEU A 22 -4.13 34.22 -17.07
N TYR A 23 -3.92 33.82 -18.33
CA TYR A 23 -3.79 32.42 -18.71
C TYR A 23 -2.60 31.75 -18.00
N PHE A 24 -1.44 32.40 -17.96
CA PHE A 24 -0.27 31.85 -17.26
C PHE A 24 -0.47 31.79 -15.75
N ALA A 25 -1.07 32.80 -15.13
CA ALA A 25 -1.39 32.78 -13.71
C ALA A 25 -2.37 31.63 -13.37
N PHE A 26 -3.38 31.44 -14.21
CA PHE A 26 -4.34 30.34 -14.07
C PHE A 26 -3.67 28.96 -14.27
N ALA A 27 -2.83 28.81 -15.30
CA ALA A 27 -2.09 27.59 -15.57
C ALA A 27 -1.06 27.27 -14.47
N ALA A 28 -0.47 28.28 -13.82
CA ALA A 28 0.42 28.10 -12.68
C ALA A 28 -0.33 27.61 -11.42
N VAL A 29 -1.60 27.98 -11.26
CA VAL A 29 -2.43 27.53 -10.12
C VAL A 29 -2.99 26.13 -10.34
N GLN A 30 -3.48 25.82 -11.55
CA GLN A 30 -4.14 24.55 -11.85
C GLN A 30 -3.25 23.50 -12.53
N GLY A 31 -2.05 23.86 -12.97
CA GLY A 31 -1.17 22.96 -13.69
C GLY A 31 -0.55 21.88 -12.80
N PRO A 32 -0.02 20.80 -13.41
CA PRO A 32 0.67 19.73 -12.69
C PRO A 32 1.93 20.19 -11.93
N SER A 33 2.46 21.38 -12.25
CA SER A 33 3.56 22.05 -11.56
C SER A 33 3.11 23.13 -10.57
N GLY A 34 1.80 23.24 -10.30
CA GLY A 34 1.27 24.23 -9.39
C GLY A 34 1.70 24.02 -7.95
N ILE A 35 1.72 25.10 -7.17
CA ILE A 35 2.20 25.11 -5.76
C ILE A 35 1.45 24.09 -4.90
N LEU A 36 0.19 23.78 -5.24
CA LEU A 36 -0.66 22.83 -4.54
C LEU A 36 -0.32 21.34 -4.81
N ARG A 37 0.53 21.03 -5.80
CA ARG A 37 0.89 19.64 -6.12
C ARG A 37 1.63 18.95 -4.98
N ARG A 38 2.43 19.69 -4.21
CA ARG A 38 3.20 19.16 -3.08
C ARG A 38 2.31 18.55 -1.99
N VAL A 39 1.23 19.24 -1.64
CA VAL A 39 0.29 18.77 -0.60
C VAL A 39 -0.45 17.50 -1.04
N GLN A 40 -0.82 17.40 -2.32
CA GLN A 40 -1.44 16.18 -2.86
C GLN A 40 -0.44 15.02 -2.89
N LEU A 41 0.80 15.28 -3.32
CA LEU A 41 1.85 14.26 -3.35
C LEU A 41 2.16 13.72 -1.95
N ASP A 42 2.21 14.59 -0.94
CA ASP A 42 2.49 14.19 0.44
C ASP A 42 1.35 13.33 1.02
N ALA A 43 0.09 13.63 0.67
CA ALA A 43 -1.05 12.83 1.08
C ALA A 43 -1.05 11.44 0.42
N GLU A 44 -0.82 11.39 -0.90
CA GLU A 44 -0.71 10.14 -1.67
C GLU A 44 0.47 9.29 -1.18
N THR A 45 1.60 9.92 -0.85
CA THR A 45 2.77 9.23 -0.31
C THR A 45 2.47 8.58 1.04
N ARG A 46 1.80 9.29 1.96
CA ARG A 46 1.42 8.73 3.28
C ARG A 46 0.46 7.56 3.17
N GLU A 47 -0.49 7.62 2.24
CA GLU A 47 -1.43 6.53 1.99
C GLU A 47 -0.70 5.28 1.48
N LEU A 48 0.19 5.46 0.50
CA LEU A 48 1.01 4.38 -0.05
C LEU A 48 1.99 3.80 0.98
N GLU A 49 2.58 4.62 1.84
CA GLU A 49 3.43 4.17 2.95
C GLU A 49 2.64 3.29 3.94
N ALA A 50 1.44 3.72 4.34
CA ALA A 50 0.60 2.93 5.24
C ALA A 50 0.17 1.59 4.61
N GLU A 51 -0.13 1.57 3.31
CA GLU A 51 -0.44 0.34 2.59
C GLU A 51 0.77 -0.60 2.48
N ARG A 52 1.95 -0.04 2.18
CA ARG A 52 3.22 -0.77 2.15
C ARG A 52 3.52 -1.42 3.49
N ASP A 53 3.37 -0.70 4.60
CA ASP A 53 3.61 -1.23 5.94
C ASP A 53 2.64 -2.35 6.30
N ARG A 54 1.35 -2.21 5.93
CA ARG A 54 0.35 -3.25 6.13
C ARG A 54 0.70 -4.52 5.36
N LEU A 55 1.08 -4.40 4.09
CA LEU A 55 1.46 -5.53 3.25
C LEU A 55 2.75 -6.18 3.74
N GLN A 56 3.74 -5.38 4.17
CA GLN A 56 4.97 -5.92 4.74
C GLN A 56 4.70 -6.73 6.01
N ALA A 57 3.83 -6.24 6.89
CA ALA A 57 3.42 -6.98 8.08
C ALA A 57 2.72 -8.31 7.73
N GLU A 58 2.00 -8.37 6.61
CA GLU A 58 1.38 -9.61 6.12
C GLU A 58 2.41 -10.60 5.59
N VAL A 59 3.36 -10.12 4.79
CA VAL A 59 4.50 -10.93 4.32
C VAL A 59 5.28 -11.49 5.51
N ASP A 60 5.57 -10.68 6.52
CA ASP A 60 6.31 -11.11 7.70
C ASP A 60 5.54 -12.19 8.49
N ARG A 61 4.21 -12.05 8.62
CA ARG A 61 3.37 -13.09 9.22
C ARG A 61 3.41 -14.38 8.42
N MET A 62 3.25 -14.32 7.10
CA MET A 62 3.31 -15.51 6.23
C MET A 62 4.69 -16.17 6.24
N ALA A 63 5.75 -15.37 6.27
CA ALA A 63 7.12 -15.87 6.39
C ALA A 63 7.34 -16.58 7.73
N ASN A 64 6.80 -16.04 8.84
CA ASN A 64 6.87 -16.68 10.14
C ASN A 64 6.09 -18.00 10.16
N LEU A 65 4.86 -18.04 9.63
CA LEU A 65 4.05 -19.26 9.54
C LEU A 65 4.74 -20.33 8.69
N THR A 66 5.26 -19.94 7.51
CA THR A 66 6.02 -20.85 6.63
C THR A 66 7.27 -21.38 7.32
N ARG A 67 8.00 -20.53 8.06
CA ARG A 67 9.16 -20.95 8.85
C ARG A 67 8.78 -21.92 9.98
N ARG A 68 7.63 -21.72 10.62
CA ARG A 68 7.14 -22.65 11.66
C ARG A 68 6.67 -23.99 11.09
N LEU A 69 6.28 -24.01 9.82
CA LEU A 69 5.94 -25.22 9.07
C LEU A 69 7.18 -25.87 8.43
N SER A 70 8.38 -25.28 8.52
CA SER A 70 9.58 -25.89 7.96
C SER A 70 10.09 -27.02 8.87
N ASN A 71 10.68 -28.05 8.24
CA ASN A 71 11.11 -29.30 8.89
C ASN A 71 12.02 -29.12 10.13
N ASP A 72 12.72 -27.99 10.27
CA ASP A 72 13.55 -27.69 11.44
C ASP A 72 12.74 -27.38 12.72
N TYR A 73 11.48 -26.97 12.57
CA TYR A 73 10.55 -26.69 13.68
C TYR A 73 9.31 -27.60 13.68
N LEU A 74 9.08 -28.31 12.59
CA LEU A 74 7.95 -29.21 12.42
C LEU A 74 8.35 -30.63 12.83
N ASP A 75 8.05 -31.00 14.07
CA ASP A 75 8.24 -32.36 14.56
C ASP A 75 7.25 -33.31 13.87
N LEU A 76 7.75 -33.95 12.82
CA LEU A 76 7.00 -34.90 11.98
C LEU A 76 6.47 -36.09 12.80
N GLU A 77 7.12 -36.46 13.92
CA GLU A 77 6.62 -37.53 14.79
C GLU A 77 5.38 -37.07 15.57
N LEU A 78 5.38 -35.85 16.10
CA LEU A 78 4.20 -35.27 16.78
C LEU A 78 3.04 -35.04 15.80
N LEU A 79 3.33 -34.73 14.54
CA LEU A 79 2.32 -34.57 13.49
C LEU A 79 1.71 -35.91 13.08
N ASP A 80 2.50 -36.99 12.99
CA ASP A 80 1.97 -38.36 12.78
C ASP A 80 1.12 -38.80 13.97
N GLN A 81 1.57 -38.53 15.22
CA GLN A 81 0.79 -38.84 16.41
C GLN A 81 -0.55 -38.07 16.45
N GLN A 82 -0.53 -36.76 16.21
CA GLN A 82 -1.75 -35.95 16.19
C GLN A 82 -2.66 -36.34 15.02
N ALA A 83 -2.11 -36.64 13.84
CA ALA A 83 -2.87 -37.13 12.70
C ALA A 83 -3.49 -38.50 13.00
N ARG A 84 -2.79 -39.41 13.68
CA ARG A 84 -3.30 -40.73 14.07
C ARG A 84 -4.42 -40.64 15.11
N GLU A 85 -4.30 -39.70 16.04
CA GLU A 85 -5.33 -39.39 17.05
C GLU A 85 -6.58 -38.76 16.42
N VAL A 86 -6.42 -37.79 15.51
CA VAL A 86 -7.54 -37.06 14.87
C VAL A 86 -8.20 -37.87 13.75
N LEU A 87 -7.43 -38.61 12.95
CA LEU A 87 -7.93 -39.43 11.85
C LEU A 87 -8.37 -40.83 12.32
N GLY A 88 -8.22 -41.15 13.60
CA GLY A 88 -8.67 -42.42 14.16
C GLY A 88 -7.95 -43.65 13.58
N LEU A 89 -6.71 -43.49 13.11
CA LEU A 89 -5.89 -44.60 12.59
C LEU A 89 -5.19 -45.37 13.72
N ALA A 90 -5.77 -45.39 14.91
CA ALA A 90 -5.53 -46.48 15.84
C ALA A 90 -6.17 -47.73 15.22
N ARG A 91 -5.33 -48.64 14.74
CA ARG A 91 -5.77 -49.97 14.33
C ARG A 91 -6.56 -50.58 15.50
N ALA A 92 -7.71 -51.17 15.22
CA ALA A 92 -8.63 -51.74 16.22
C ALA A 92 -8.03 -52.93 17.03
N ASP A 93 -6.75 -53.23 16.84
CA ASP A 93 -6.02 -54.41 17.30
C ASP A 93 -4.84 -54.11 18.24
N GLU A 94 -4.58 -52.86 18.65
CA GLU A 94 -3.59 -52.57 19.71
C GLU A 94 -4.21 -52.66 21.12
N VAL A 95 -3.81 -53.71 21.85
CA VAL A 95 -4.22 -53.98 23.25
C VAL A 95 -3.34 -53.17 24.20
N VAL A 96 -3.93 -52.15 24.84
CA VAL A 96 -3.31 -51.49 26.01
C VAL A 96 -3.41 -52.44 27.19
N VAL A 97 -2.27 -52.92 27.70
CA VAL A 97 -2.19 -53.70 28.95
C VAL A 97 -2.11 -52.71 30.12
N PRO A 98 -3.17 -52.52 30.92
CA PRO A 98 -3.04 -51.79 32.18
C PRO A 98 -2.21 -52.63 33.15
N GLU A 99 -1.06 -52.10 33.56
CA GLU A 99 -0.24 -52.71 34.60
C GLU A 99 -1.03 -52.67 35.91
N ALA A 100 -1.48 -53.84 36.36
CA ALA A 100 -2.17 -54.00 37.64
C ALA A 100 -1.15 -53.78 38.77
N ASN A 101 -1.16 -52.59 39.35
CA ASN A 101 -0.45 -52.33 40.59
C ASN A 101 -1.16 -53.06 41.73
N ARG A 102 -0.43 -53.94 42.42
CA ARG A 102 -0.86 -54.65 43.63
C ARG A 102 -0.94 -53.72 44.82
#